data_AF-A0A4Y9UVB9-F1
#
_entry.id   AF-A0A4Y9UVB9-F1
#
_cell.length_a   1.000
_cell.length_b   1.000
_cell.length_c   1.000
_cell.angle_alpha   90.00
_cell.angle_beta   90.00
_cell.angle_gamma   90.00
#
_symmetry.space_group_name_H-M   'P 1'
#
loop_
_entity.id
_entity.type
_entity.pdbx_description
1 polymer ?
#
loop_
_entity_poly.entity_id
_entity_poly.type
_entity_poly.pdbx_seq_one_letter_code
_entity_poly.pdbx_strand_id
1 'polypeptide(L)'
;MLPSKIPVRSRPVRSFDLITPQGQTYRFPQPTLLQRLLRWGLAHAETVAISAAILALIYVAGFVAEALDHSVFDACNDRVGLRRVG
;
A
#
# COMPACT_ATOMS: atom_id res chain seq x y z
N MET A 1 4.12 10.60 -43.26
CA MET A 1 4.85 9.84 -42.22
C MET A 1 4.64 10.55 -40.89
N LEU A 2 3.96 9.92 -39.92
CA LEU A 2 3.83 10.47 -38.56
C LEU A 2 5.08 10.10 -37.75
N PRO A 3 5.66 11.01 -36.95
CA PRO A 3 6.81 10.68 -36.12
C PRO A 3 6.37 9.85 -34.90
N SER A 4 6.62 8.55 -34.95
CA SER A 4 6.48 7.60 -33.85
C SER A 4 7.68 7.69 -32.90
N LYS A 5 7.83 8.81 -32.19
CA LYS A 5 8.78 8.85 -31.06
C LYS A 5 8.10 8.23 -29.84
N ILE A 6 8.39 6.95 -29.61
CA ILE A 6 8.16 6.28 -28.32
C ILE A 6 8.76 7.17 -27.23
N PRO A 7 7.99 7.60 -26.21
CA PRO A 7 8.55 8.41 -25.13
C PRO A 7 9.57 7.58 -24.38
N VAL A 8 10.85 7.86 -24.63
CA VAL A 8 11.96 7.36 -23.82
C VAL A 8 11.66 7.74 -22.39
N ARG A 9 11.62 6.73 -21.51
CA ARG A 9 11.42 6.85 -20.06
C ARG A 9 12.13 8.12 -19.57
N SER A 10 11.35 9.08 -19.10
CA SER A 10 11.81 10.40 -18.70
C SER A 10 12.90 10.24 -17.64
N ARG A 11 14.17 10.40 -18.06
CA ARG A 11 15.27 10.55 -17.10
C ARG A 11 14.90 11.70 -16.18
N PRO A 12 15.11 11.60 -14.86
CA PRO A 12 14.79 12.67 -13.94
C PRO A 12 15.63 13.90 -14.30
N VAL A 13 15.01 14.84 -15.02
CA VAL A 13 15.62 16.10 -15.43
C VAL A 13 15.84 16.92 -14.16
N ARG A 14 17.10 17.20 -13.84
CA ARG A 14 17.52 17.83 -12.57
C ARG A 14 17.23 19.33 -12.52
N SER A 15 17.06 19.98 -13.67
CA SER A 15 16.62 21.38 -13.79
C SER A 15 16.15 21.64 -15.21
N PHE A 16 15.06 22.40 -15.36
CA PHE A 16 14.65 22.95 -16.64
C PHE A 16 15.06 24.42 -16.65
N ASP A 17 15.87 24.79 -17.64
CA ASP A 17 16.19 26.18 -17.93
C ASP A 17 15.28 26.60 -19.09
N LEU A 18 14.35 27.51 -18.84
CA LEU A 18 13.49 28.07 -19.86
C LEU A 18 14.11 29.38 -20.35
N ILE A 19 14.50 29.44 -21.62
CA ILE A 19 14.92 30.69 -22.26
C ILE A 19 13.64 31.39 -22.72
N THR A 20 13.29 32.53 -22.11
CA THR A 20 12.14 33.32 -22.54
C THR A 20 12.46 34.01 -23.89
N PRO A 21 11.44 34.40 -24.67
CA PRO A 21 11.64 35.15 -25.91
C PRO A 21 12.38 36.50 -25.71
N GLN A 22 12.37 37.03 -24.48
CA GLN A 22 13.13 38.24 -24.12
C GLN A 22 14.58 37.95 -23.70
N GLY A 23 15.06 36.72 -23.88
CA GLY A 23 16.43 36.31 -23.54
C GLY A 23 16.67 36.07 -22.04
N GLN A 24 15.63 36.05 -21.21
CA GLN A 24 15.76 35.76 -19.78
C GLN A 24 15.83 34.25 -19.55
N THR A 25 16.70 33.79 -18.67
CA THR A 25 16.79 32.38 -18.28
C THR A 25 16.04 32.16 -16.97
N TYR A 26 14.91 31.46 -17.03
CA TYR A 26 14.16 31.07 -15.85
C TYR A 26 14.51 29.64 -15.45
N ARG A 27 15.09 29.48 -14.26
CA ARG A 27 15.46 28.17 -13.71
C ARG A 27 14.37 27.68 -12.77
N PHE A 28 13.72 26.58 -13.13
CA PHE A 28 12.73 25.98 -12.23
C PHE A 28 13.41 25.45 -10.96
N PRO A 29 12.88 25.77 -9.76
CA PRO A 29 13.46 25.30 -8.51
C PRO A 29 13.36 23.78 -8.42
N GLN A 30 14.41 23.15 -7.88
CA GLN A 30 14.42 21.72 -7.67
C GLN A 30 13.33 21.33 -6.65
N PRO A 31 12.65 20.18 -6.84
CA PRO A 31 11.68 19.71 -5.86
C PRO A 31 12.39 19.47 -4.53
N THR A 32 11.83 20.04 -3.47
CA THR A 32 12.37 19.93 -2.10
C THR A 32 12.31 18.49 -1.61
N LEU A 33 13.13 18.13 -0.61
CA LEU A 33 13.12 16.78 -0.03
C LEU A 33 11.72 16.37 0.44
N LEU A 34 10.99 17.30 1.05
CA LEU A 34 9.62 17.08 1.53
C LEU A 34 8.65 16.77 0.39
N GLN A 35 8.76 17.49 -0.74
CA GLN A 35 7.96 17.19 -1.94
C GLN A 35 8.32 15.83 -2.57
N ARG A 36 9.58 15.39 -2.48
CA ARG A 36 9.98 14.05 -2.94
C ARG A 36 9.39 12.97 -2.04
N LEU A 37 9.48 13.13 -0.72
CA LEU A 37 8.90 12.20 0.25
C LEU A 37 7.39 12.10 0.10
N LEU A 38 6.69 13.22 -0.10
CA LEU A 38 5.25 13.23 -0.31
C LEU A 38 4.85 12.47 -1.58
N ARG A 39 5.53 12.71 -2.70
CA ARG A 39 5.28 11.96 -3.95
C ARG A 39 5.57 10.48 -3.79
N TRP A 40 6.63 10.14 -3.05
CA TRP A 40 6.97 8.75 -2.79
C TRP A 40 5.92 8.07 -1.92
N GLY A 41 5.45 8.72 -0.86
CA GLY A 41 4.35 8.22 -0.01
C GLY A 41 3.05 8.05 -0.78
N LEU A 42 2.65 9.06 -1.58
CA LEU A 42 1.47 8.97 -2.44
C LEU A 42 1.56 7.83 -3.46
N ALA A 43 2.73 7.59 -4.04
CA ALA A 43 2.94 6.50 -4.99
C ALA A 43 2.79 5.10 -4.35
N HIS A 44 2.97 4.98 -3.04
CA HIS A 44 2.86 3.71 -2.31
C HIS A 44 1.56 3.62 -1.49
N ALA A 45 0.70 4.64 -1.51
CA ALA A 45 -0.52 4.66 -0.71
C ALA A 45 -1.46 3.49 -1.08
N GLU A 46 -1.57 3.16 -2.37
CA GLU A 46 -2.34 2.01 -2.85
C GLU A 46 -1.76 0.68 -2.32
N THR A 47 -0.44 0.53 -2.35
CA THR A 47 0.25 -0.67 -1.84
C THR A 47 0.09 -0.82 -0.33
N VAL A 48 0.14 0.29 0.41
CA VAL A 48 -0.10 0.33 1.85
C VAL A 48 -1.56 -0.03 2.15
N ALA A 49 -2.52 0.49 1.38
CA ALA A 49 -3.93 0.16 1.56
C ALA A 49 -4.20 -1.34 1.33
N ILE A 50 -3.65 -1.91 0.26
CA ILE A 50 -3.79 -3.34 -0.06
C ILE A 50 -3.16 -4.20 1.04
N SER A 51 -1.94 -3.88 1.47
CA SER A 51 -1.27 -4.63 2.55
C SER A 51 -2.00 -4.54 3.89
N ALA A 52 -2.53 -3.37 4.24
CA ALA A 52 -3.37 -3.19 5.42
C ALA A 52 -4.65 -4.03 5.36
N ALA A 53 -5.31 -4.07 4.19
CA ALA A 53 -6.49 -4.91 4.00
C ALA A 53 -6.16 -6.41 4.14
N ILE A 54 -5.04 -6.87 3.57
CA ILE A 54 -4.58 -8.26 3.71
C ILE A 54 -4.32 -8.59 5.19
N LEU A 55 -3.62 -7.71 5.92
CA LEU A 55 -3.37 -7.91 7.35
C LEU A 55 -4.65 -7.97 8.17
N ALA A 56 -5.63 -7.11 7.87
CA ALA A 56 -6.93 -7.13 8.54
C ALA A 56 -7.67 -8.46 8.27
N LEU A 57 -7.66 -8.95 7.03
CA LEU A 57 -8.27 -10.24 6.67
C LEU A 57 -7.59 -11.41 7.39
N ILE A 58 -6.25 -11.42 7.46
CA ILE A 58 -5.50 -12.45 8.19
C ILE A 58 -5.85 -12.42 9.68
N TYR A 59 -5.89 -11.23 10.28
CA TYR A 59 -6.24 -11.06 11.68
C TYR A 59 -7.65 -11.59 11.98
N VAL A 60 -8.64 -11.22 11.16
CA VAL A 60 -10.02 -11.70 11.30
C VAL A 60 -10.09 -13.23 11.13
N ALA A 61 -9.38 -13.79 10.15
CA ALA A 61 -9.34 -15.23 9.95
C ALA A 61 -8.74 -15.97 11.17
N GLY A 62 -7.66 -15.44 11.74
CA GLY A 62 -7.07 -15.98 12.98
C GLY A 62 -8.03 -15.92 14.16
N PHE A 63 -8.70 -14.78 14.35
CA PHE A 63 -9.69 -14.61 15.42
C PHE A 63 -10.86 -15.60 15.28
N VAL A 64 -11.37 -15.80 14.06
CA VAL A 64 -12.45 -16.78 13.80
C VAL A 64 -11.95 -18.21 14.04
N ALA A 65 -10.71 -18.53 13.67
CA ALA A 65 -10.14 -19.85 13.93
C ALA A 65 -10.03 -20.14 15.44
N GLU A 66 -9.53 -19.19 16.24
CA GLU A 66 -9.46 -19.34 17.70
C GLU A 66 -10.86 -19.50 18.33
N ALA A 67 -11.86 -18.75 17.85
CA ALA A 67 -13.23 -18.88 18.33
C ALA A 67 -13.85 -20.26 18.01
N LEU A 68 -13.58 -20.79 16.82
CA LEU A 68 -14.03 -22.12 16.41
C LEU A 68 -13.37 -23.21 17.26
N ASP A 69 -12.04 -23.15 17.46
CA ASP A 69 -11.32 -24.11 18.29
C ASP A 69 -11.85 -24.11 19.72
N HIS A 70 -12.04 -22.94 20.32
CA HIS A 70 -12.64 -22.85 21.66
C HIS A 70 -14.05 -23.43 21.71
N SER A 71 -14.91 -23.17 20.72
CA SER A 71 -16.27 -23.71 20.67
C SER A 71 -16.31 -25.23 20.51
N VAL A 72 -15.40 -25.81 19.73
CA VAL A 72 -15.29 -27.26 19.54
C VAL A 72 -14.82 -27.94 20.83
N PHE A 73 -13.86 -27.33 21.53
CA PHE A 73 -13.40 -27.85 22.82
C PHE A 73 -14.50 -27.80 23.88
N ASP A 74 -15.29 -26.73 23.94
CA ASP A 74 -16.39 -26.59 24.91
C ASP A 74 -17.52 -27.61 24.64
N ALA A 75 -17.91 -27.76 23.37
CA ALA A 75 -18.90 -28.74 22.94
C ALA A 75 -18.47 -30.21 23.21
N CYS A 76 -17.17 -30.49 23.13
CA CYS A 76 -16.63 -31.79 23.51
C CYS A 76 -16.63 -32.00 25.03
N ASN A 77 -16.32 -30.97 25.82
CA ASN A 77 -16.25 -31.06 27.28
C ASN A 77 -17.65 -31.31 27.90
N ASP A 78 -18.70 -30.65 27.40
CA ASP A 78 -20.09 -30.86 27.84
C ASP A 78 -20.57 -32.30 27.64
N ARG A 79 -20.17 -32.93 26.54
CA ARG A 79 -20.50 -34.35 26.25
C ARG A 79 -19.79 -35.32 27.19
N VAL A 80 -18.60 -34.99 27.68
CA VAL A 80 -17.87 -35.81 28.65
C VAL A 80 -18.46 -35.65 30.06
N GLY A 81 -18.92 -34.45 30.41
CA GLY A 81 -19.62 -34.18 31.67
C GLY A 81 -20.94 -34.95 31.81
N LEU A 82 -21.78 -34.95 30.77
CA LEU A 82 -23.05 -35.68 30.74
C LEU A 82 -22.91 -37.21 30.85
N ARG A 83 -21.78 -37.77 30.40
CA ARG A 83 -21.53 -39.23 30.43
C ARG A 83 -21.04 -39.74 31.79
N ARG A 84 -20.66 -38.86 32.70
CA ARG A 84 -20.17 -39.20 34.06
C ARG A 84 -21.24 -39.16 35.14
N VAL A 85 -22.45 -38.70 34.83
CA VAL A 85 -23.59 -38.59 35.76
C VAL A 85 -24.66 -39.66 35.48
N GLY A 86 -24.30 -40.72 34.75
CA GLY A 86 -25.14 -41.90 34.49
C GLY A 86 -24.77 -43.06 35.41
#